data_AF-A0A3M1YDT3-F1
#
_entry.id   AF-A0A3M1YDT3-F1
#
_cell.length_a   1.000
_cell.length_b   1.000
_cell.length_c   1.000
_cell.angle_alpha   90.00
_cell.angle_beta   90.00
_cell.angle_gamma   90.00
#
_symmetry.space_group_name_H-M   'P 1'
#
loop_
_entity.id
_entity.type
_entity.pdbx_description
1 polymer ?
#
loop_
_entity_poly.entity_id
_entity_poly.type
_entity_poly.pdbx_seq_one_letter_code
_entity_poly.pdbx_strand_id
1 'polypeptide(L)'
;SNLAELDVDNHELLRTQARRLGQLGRWDLAVPIFRQLCELRPEEPQAFRNLGLGLARLGAWQEAVDSLWAAIQRPWPERFPGIGSLMAYEMNALIGRSPETLRLEGIDSRLLHPLPVDLRVLLEWDANDVDMDLWVTDPRGEKCYYQHQRTAIGGWMSPDFTGGYGPEEFWLRQAMAGRYRIQVSYYGSNRASLTGPVYVQARLITDFGQKTQREKSITLRLSGEQDVLDIGEWLVD
;
A
#
# COMPACT_ATOMS: atom_id res chain seq x y z
N SER A 1 -27.83 19.70 -6.17
CA SER A 1 -26.50 19.34 -6.69
C SER A 1 -25.61 20.56 -6.56
N ASN A 2 -24.59 20.45 -5.71
CA ASN A 2 -23.74 21.53 -5.24
C ASN A 2 -22.34 21.42 -5.90
N LEU A 3 -21.59 22.52 -5.98
CA LEU A 3 -20.21 22.54 -6.50
C LEU A 3 -19.30 21.53 -5.78
N ALA A 4 -19.60 21.21 -4.52
CA ALA A 4 -18.89 20.22 -3.74
C ALA A 4 -19.05 18.78 -4.27
N GLU A 5 -20.22 18.38 -4.78
CA GLU A 5 -20.42 17.06 -5.42
C GLU A 5 -19.57 16.93 -6.70
N LEU A 6 -19.47 18.00 -7.51
CA LEU A 6 -18.66 18.00 -8.75
C LEU A 6 -17.14 17.93 -8.49
N ASP A 7 -16.65 18.58 -7.43
CA ASP A 7 -15.25 18.47 -7.01
C ASP A 7 -14.95 17.11 -6.35
N VAL A 8 -15.90 16.54 -5.60
CA VAL A 8 -15.81 15.20 -5.00
C VAL A 8 -15.72 14.11 -6.07
N ASP A 9 -16.56 14.15 -7.10
CA ASP A 9 -16.53 13.15 -8.17
C ASP A 9 -15.23 13.20 -9.00
N ASN A 10 -14.61 14.38 -9.11
CA ASN A 10 -13.39 14.56 -9.90
C ASN A 10 -12.15 13.91 -9.24
N HIS A 11 -11.93 14.10 -7.93
CA HIS A 11 -10.70 13.57 -7.29
C HIS A 11 -10.74 12.04 -7.12
N GLU A 12 -11.90 11.43 -6.89
CA GLU A 12 -12.02 9.96 -6.80
C GLU A 12 -11.70 9.30 -8.14
N LEU A 13 -12.16 9.90 -9.25
CA LEU A 13 -11.83 9.46 -10.60
C LEU A 13 -10.32 9.65 -10.89
N LEU A 14 -9.75 10.81 -10.57
CA LEU A 14 -8.31 11.08 -10.74
C LEU A 14 -7.47 10.08 -9.94
N ARG A 15 -7.87 9.76 -8.71
CA ARG A 15 -7.20 8.76 -7.85
C ARG A 15 -7.24 7.38 -8.48
N THR A 16 -8.42 6.96 -8.96
CA THR A 16 -8.58 5.69 -9.65
C THR A 16 -7.70 5.65 -10.90
N GLN A 17 -7.74 6.69 -11.73
CA GLN A 17 -6.94 6.82 -12.94
C GLN A 17 -5.43 6.74 -12.66
N ALA A 18 -4.91 7.52 -11.70
CA ALA A 18 -3.50 7.52 -11.34
C ALA A 18 -3.04 6.14 -10.88
N ARG A 19 -3.84 5.45 -10.07
CA ARG A 19 -3.55 4.08 -9.61
C ARG A 19 -3.54 3.09 -10.76
N ARG A 20 -4.49 3.17 -11.71
CA ARG A 20 -4.48 2.32 -12.90
C ARG A 20 -3.25 2.52 -13.75
N LEU A 21 -2.86 3.77 -13.96
CA LEU A 21 -1.64 4.09 -14.70
C LEU A 21 -0.42 3.48 -14.00
N GLY A 22 -0.31 3.60 -12.67
CA GLY A 22 0.74 2.95 -11.88
C GLY A 22 0.73 1.42 -12.00
N GLN A 23 -0.44 0.78 -11.94
CA GLN A 23 -0.61 -0.66 -12.15
C GLN A 23 -0.15 -1.13 -13.53
N LEU A 24 -0.32 -0.28 -14.55
CA LEU A 24 0.14 -0.52 -15.92
C LEU A 24 1.62 -0.13 -16.12
N GLY A 25 2.33 0.28 -15.05
CA GLY A 25 3.71 0.73 -15.12
C GLY A 25 3.90 2.12 -15.75
N ARG A 26 2.81 2.83 -16.07
CA ARG A 26 2.80 4.18 -16.65
C ARG A 26 2.94 5.25 -15.58
N TRP A 27 4.02 5.16 -14.82
CA TRP A 27 4.35 6.11 -13.75
C TRP A 27 4.60 7.52 -14.28
N ASP A 28 5.00 7.64 -15.54
CA ASP A 28 5.18 8.90 -16.26
C ASP A 28 3.88 9.71 -16.34
N LEU A 29 2.74 9.01 -16.44
CA LEU A 29 1.41 9.61 -16.46
C LEU A 29 0.77 9.66 -15.06
N ALA A 30 1.08 8.70 -14.19
CA ALA A 30 0.50 8.63 -12.85
C ALA A 30 1.03 9.73 -11.92
N VAL A 31 2.34 10.00 -11.94
CA VAL A 31 2.99 10.96 -11.03
C VAL A 31 2.42 12.38 -11.15
N PRO A 32 2.20 12.96 -12.35
CA PRO A 32 1.53 14.25 -12.49
C PRO A 32 0.15 14.30 -11.82
N ILE A 33 -0.64 13.23 -11.94
CA ILE A 33 -1.97 13.15 -11.33
C ILE A 33 -1.85 13.05 -9.79
N PHE A 34 -0.88 12.29 -9.27
CA PHE A 34 -0.64 12.26 -7.82
C PHE A 34 -0.20 13.62 -7.26
N ARG A 35 0.62 14.39 -8.00
CA ARG A 35 0.95 15.78 -7.61
C ARG A 35 -0.32 16.64 -7.52
N GLN A 36 -1.19 16.57 -8.53
CA GLN A 36 -2.46 17.28 -8.52
C GLN A 36 -3.35 16.85 -7.34
N LEU A 37 -3.43 15.54 -7.05
CA LEU A 37 -4.19 15.03 -5.91
C LEU A 37 -3.65 15.51 -4.56
N CYS A 38 -2.33 15.67 -4.41
CA CYS A 38 -1.73 16.22 -3.19
C CYS A 38 -2.17 17.69 -2.94
N GLU A 39 -2.45 18.44 -4.00
CA GLU A 39 -2.96 19.82 -3.92
C GLU A 39 -4.46 19.86 -3.67
N LEU A 40 -5.23 19.00 -4.34
CA LEU A 40 -6.69 18.93 -4.22
C LEU A 40 -7.14 18.35 -2.88
N ARG A 41 -6.40 17.37 -2.36
CA ARG A 41 -6.71 16.61 -1.15
C ARG A 41 -5.52 16.57 -0.19
N PRO A 42 -5.10 17.72 0.37
CA PRO A 42 -3.95 17.79 1.27
C PRO A 42 -4.14 17.00 2.58
N GLU A 43 -5.36 16.60 2.90
CA GLU A 43 -5.74 15.78 4.05
C GLU A 43 -5.64 14.26 3.81
N GLU A 44 -5.45 13.83 2.55
CA GLU A 44 -5.38 12.41 2.17
C GLU A 44 -3.92 11.96 1.96
N PRO A 45 -3.34 11.16 2.88
CA PRO A 45 -1.94 10.73 2.79
C PRO A 45 -1.63 9.82 1.59
N GLN A 46 -2.64 9.14 1.04
CA GLN A 46 -2.48 8.15 -0.02
C GLN A 46 -1.85 8.75 -1.28
N ALA A 47 -2.23 9.98 -1.65
CA ALA A 47 -1.66 10.65 -2.81
C ALA A 47 -0.17 10.95 -2.63
N PHE A 48 0.22 11.42 -1.43
CA PHE A 48 1.61 11.71 -1.07
C PHE A 48 2.46 10.45 -1.05
N ARG A 49 1.96 9.38 -0.44
CA ARG A 49 2.62 8.07 -0.45
C ARG A 49 2.83 7.56 -1.88
N ASN A 50 1.78 7.57 -2.70
CA ASN A 50 1.85 7.09 -4.08
C ASN A 50 2.75 7.98 -4.96
N LEU A 51 2.80 9.28 -4.69
CA LEU A 51 3.74 10.19 -5.35
C LEU A 51 5.19 9.77 -5.07
N GLY A 52 5.57 9.60 -3.80
CA GLY A 52 6.92 9.15 -3.43
C GLY A 52 7.29 7.81 -4.06
N LEU A 53 6.40 6.81 -3.96
CA LEU A 53 6.64 5.51 -4.60
C LEU A 53 6.73 5.61 -6.13
N GLY A 54 5.87 6.41 -6.76
CA GLY A 54 5.87 6.62 -8.22
C GLY A 54 7.12 7.33 -8.72
N LEU A 55 7.63 8.32 -7.99
CA LEU A 55 8.89 9.00 -8.28
C LEU A 55 10.07 8.01 -8.29
N ALA A 56 10.13 7.10 -7.32
CA ALA A 56 11.16 6.06 -7.30
C ALA A 56 11.05 5.12 -8.50
N ARG A 57 9.83 4.81 -8.97
CA ARG A 57 9.61 4.00 -10.19
C ARG A 57 10.06 4.73 -11.46
N LEU A 58 10.10 6.06 -11.46
CA LEU A 58 10.69 6.88 -12.51
C LEU A 58 12.21 7.06 -12.36
N GLY A 59 12.83 6.49 -11.33
CA GLY A 59 14.25 6.63 -11.04
C GLY A 59 14.63 7.94 -10.35
N ALA A 60 13.65 8.76 -9.96
CA ALA A 60 13.88 9.99 -9.20
C ALA A 60 14.00 9.67 -7.70
N TRP A 61 15.04 8.93 -7.30
CA TRP A 61 15.17 8.37 -5.94
C TRP A 61 15.30 9.44 -4.86
N GLN A 62 16.10 10.49 -5.09
CA GLN A 62 16.18 11.61 -4.16
C GLN A 62 14.82 12.30 -3.96
N GLU A 63 14.12 12.64 -5.05
CA GLU A 63 12.81 13.31 -4.96
C GLU A 63 11.78 12.39 -4.27
N ALA A 64 11.85 11.09 -4.48
CA ALA A 64 11.00 10.12 -3.83
C ALA A 64 11.19 10.10 -2.30
N VAL A 65 12.45 10.07 -1.84
CA VAL A 65 12.78 10.09 -0.41
C VAL A 65 12.40 11.42 0.22
N ASP A 66 12.70 12.54 -0.44
CA ASP A 66 12.32 13.88 0.02
C ASP A 66 10.79 14.02 0.12
N SER A 67 10.06 13.48 -0.86
CA SER A 67 8.59 13.51 -0.90
C SER A 67 7.98 12.67 0.22
N LEU A 68 8.48 11.45 0.46
CA LEU A 68 8.02 10.63 1.60
C LEU A 68 8.39 11.27 2.93
N TRP A 69 9.58 11.85 3.07
CA TRP A 69 9.98 12.54 4.29
C TRP A 69 9.07 13.74 4.59
N ALA A 70 8.75 14.54 3.58
CA ALA A 70 7.79 15.63 3.73
C ALA A 70 6.41 15.11 4.15
N ALA A 71 5.96 13.98 3.60
CA ALA A 71 4.69 13.36 3.95
C ALA A 71 4.66 12.81 5.39
N ILE A 72 5.76 12.20 5.86
CA ILE A 72 5.89 11.66 7.23
C ILE A 72 5.76 12.75 8.29
N GLN A 73 6.24 13.97 8.00
CA GLN A 73 6.19 15.10 8.93
C GLN A 73 4.81 15.77 9.04
N ARG A 74 3.85 15.42 8.18
CA ARG A 74 2.54 16.04 8.17
C ARG A 74 1.64 15.47 9.28
N PRO A 75 0.83 16.31 9.94
CA PRO A 75 -0.22 15.82 10.82
C PRO A 75 -1.35 15.24 9.96
N TRP A 76 -1.44 13.91 9.93
CA TRP A 76 -2.54 13.22 9.25
C TRP A 76 -3.77 13.09 10.14
N PRO A 77 -4.98 13.14 9.57
CA PRO A 77 -6.22 12.85 10.30
C PRO A 77 -6.16 11.51 11.05
N GLU A 78 -6.76 11.44 12.24
CA GLU A 78 -6.75 10.24 13.11
C GLU A 78 -7.30 8.98 12.43
N ARG A 79 -8.18 9.15 11.43
CA ARG A 79 -8.70 8.07 10.57
C ARG A 79 -7.64 7.37 9.72
N PHE A 80 -6.40 7.87 9.68
CA PHE A 80 -5.26 7.24 9.03
C PHE A 80 -4.15 6.89 10.05
N PRO A 81 -4.44 6.01 11.04
CA PRO A 81 -3.42 5.64 12.00
C PRO A 81 -2.26 4.93 11.31
N GLY A 82 -1.05 5.03 11.86
CA GLY A 82 0.13 4.30 11.37
C GLY A 82 0.65 4.69 9.99
N ILE A 83 -0.01 5.58 9.23
CA ILE A 83 0.39 5.94 7.86
C ILE A 83 1.80 6.54 7.78
N GLY A 84 2.20 7.31 8.79
CA GLY A 84 3.56 7.84 8.90
C GLY A 84 4.61 6.73 9.07
N SER A 85 4.31 5.71 9.87
CA SER A 85 5.17 4.54 10.05
C SER A 85 5.31 3.76 8.73
N LEU A 86 4.19 3.52 8.05
CA LEU A 86 4.16 2.90 6.72
C LEU A 86 5.08 3.62 5.73
N MET A 87 4.93 4.94 5.61
CA MET A 87 5.75 5.77 4.74
C MET A 87 7.22 5.77 5.15
N ALA A 88 7.52 5.72 6.45
CA ALA A 88 8.89 5.60 6.95
C ALA A 88 9.53 4.26 6.55
N TYR A 89 8.80 3.14 6.62
CA TYR A 89 9.30 1.85 6.16
C TYR A 89 9.57 1.85 4.65
N GLU A 90 8.70 2.48 3.88
CA GLU A 90 8.87 2.61 2.43
C GLU A 90 10.04 3.54 2.07
N MET A 91 10.19 4.66 2.78
CA MET A 91 11.33 5.56 2.62
C MET A 91 12.65 4.82 2.89
N ASN A 92 12.75 4.06 3.98
CA ASN A 92 13.95 3.26 4.27
C ASN A 92 14.21 2.18 3.22
N ALA A 93 13.14 1.55 2.72
CA ALA A 93 13.26 0.61 1.62
C ALA A 93 13.81 1.30 0.37
N LEU A 94 13.31 2.47 0.00
CA LEU A 94 13.84 3.24 -1.14
C LEU A 94 15.32 3.60 -0.94
N ILE A 95 15.70 4.03 0.26
CA ILE A 95 17.10 4.35 0.59
C ILE A 95 18.00 3.12 0.41
N GLY A 96 17.62 1.96 0.97
CA GLY A 96 18.42 0.73 0.87
C GLY A 96 18.54 0.17 -0.56
N ARG A 97 17.57 0.52 -1.42
CA ARG A 97 17.47 0.04 -2.81
C ARG A 97 18.10 0.98 -3.83
N SER A 98 18.27 2.25 -3.45
CA SER A 98 18.75 3.28 -4.34
C SER A 98 20.11 2.89 -4.95
N PRO A 99 20.27 2.99 -6.29
CA PRO A 99 21.56 2.82 -6.94
C PRO A 99 22.46 4.05 -6.74
N GLU A 100 21.88 5.20 -6.38
CA GLU A 100 22.58 6.46 -6.18
C GLU A 100 22.82 6.76 -4.70
N THR A 101 23.85 7.56 -4.41
CA THR A 101 24.08 8.09 -3.06
C THR A 101 23.09 9.21 -2.79
N LEU A 102 22.21 9.00 -1.83
CA LEU A 102 21.17 9.95 -1.46
C LEU A 102 21.67 10.92 -0.38
N ARG A 103 21.18 12.15 -0.45
CA ARG A 103 21.28 13.17 0.59
C ARG A 103 20.20 12.91 1.62
N LEU A 104 20.62 12.62 2.85
CA LEU A 104 19.72 12.30 3.97
C LEU A 104 19.81 13.36 5.07
N GLU A 105 20.58 14.42 4.85
CA GLU A 105 20.69 15.54 5.77
C GLU A 105 19.32 16.18 6.00
N GLY A 106 18.91 16.28 7.27
CA GLY A 106 17.60 16.82 7.64
C GLY A 106 16.49 15.78 7.79
N ILE A 107 16.76 14.50 7.50
CA ILE A 107 15.90 13.40 7.94
C ILE A 107 16.26 13.04 9.38
N ASP A 108 15.24 12.84 10.23
CA ASP A 108 15.47 12.38 11.60
C ASP A 108 16.18 11.02 11.59
N SER A 109 17.40 10.98 12.14
CA SER A 109 18.24 9.78 12.22
C SER A 109 17.56 8.58 12.89
N ARG A 110 16.59 8.82 13.79
CA ARG A 110 15.78 7.77 14.44
C ARG A 110 14.84 7.04 13.47
N LEU A 111 14.60 7.64 12.30
CA LEU A 111 13.81 7.07 11.23
C LEU A 111 14.67 6.51 10.11
N LEU A 112 16.01 6.61 10.18
CA LEU A 112 16.95 6.08 9.19
C LEU A 112 17.43 4.68 9.60
N HIS A 113 16.51 3.72 9.59
CA HIS A 113 16.77 2.33 9.94
C HIS A 113 16.30 1.39 8.82
N PRO A 114 17.22 0.69 8.13
CA PRO A 114 16.85 -0.38 7.22
C PRO A 114 16.08 -1.45 7.98
N LEU A 115 14.86 -1.72 7.54
CA LEU A 115 14.02 -2.77 8.08
C LEU A 115 13.66 -3.77 6.98
N PRO A 116 14.67 -4.46 6.42
CA PRO A 116 14.42 -5.43 5.38
C PRO A 116 13.63 -6.62 5.95
N VAL A 117 12.72 -7.12 5.14
CA VAL A 117 11.96 -8.34 5.42
C VAL A 117 11.96 -9.22 4.18
N ASP A 118 12.05 -10.53 4.38
CA ASP A 118 12.06 -11.49 3.27
C ASP A 118 10.72 -11.52 2.54
N LEU A 119 9.61 -11.29 3.26
CA LEU A 119 8.27 -11.26 2.69
C LEU A 119 7.43 -10.10 3.23
N ARG A 120 6.82 -9.34 2.33
CA ARG A 120 5.79 -8.33 2.61
C ARG A 120 4.63 -8.52 1.66
N VAL A 121 3.42 -8.60 2.19
CA VAL A 121 2.17 -8.58 1.44
C VAL A 121 1.48 -7.27 1.76
N LEU A 122 1.04 -6.56 0.73
CA LEU A 122 0.31 -5.31 0.88
C LEU A 122 -1.01 -5.40 0.13
N LEU A 123 -2.11 -5.04 0.80
CA LEU A 123 -3.43 -4.98 0.22
C LEU A 123 -3.90 -3.54 0.09
N GLU A 124 -4.28 -3.11 -1.11
CA GLU A 124 -4.75 -1.76 -1.38
C GLU A 124 -6.01 -1.78 -2.26
N TRP A 125 -7.02 -0.95 -1.97
CA TRP A 125 -8.24 -0.85 -2.79
C TRP A 125 -8.58 0.60 -3.16
N ASP A 126 -9.43 0.79 -4.18
CA ASP A 126 -9.78 2.10 -4.74
C ASP A 126 -11.08 2.71 -4.19
N ALA A 127 -11.92 1.94 -3.49
CA ALA A 127 -13.21 2.41 -2.96
C ALA A 127 -13.16 2.98 -1.54
N ASN A 128 -14.01 3.98 -1.28
CA ASN A 128 -14.36 4.49 0.04
C ASN A 128 -15.38 3.58 0.73
N ASP A 129 -15.41 3.60 2.07
CA ASP A 129 -16.38 2.88 2.92
C ASP A 129 -16.45 1.36 2.70
N VAL A 130 -15.34 0.75 2.26
CA VAL A 130 -15.22 -0.70 2.05
C VAL A 130 -14.24 -1.27 3.05
N ASP A 131 -14.68 -2.29 3.77
CA ASP A 131 -13.90 -3.06 4.72
C ASP A 131 -13.33 -4.32 4.05
N MET A 132 -12.00 -4.43 4.02
CA MET A 132 -11.27 -5.52 3.36
C MET A 132 -10.15 -6.03 4.27
N ASP A 133 -10.27 -7.29 4.66
CA ASP A 133 -9.23 -7.97 5.42
C ASP A 133 -8.30 -8.77 4.52
N LEU A 134 -7.00 -8.60 4.73
CA LEU A 134 -5.91 -9.41 4.22
C LEU A 134 -5.73 -10.65 5.09
N TRP A 135 -5.82 -11.82 4.48
CA TRP A 135 -5.51 -13.09 5.09
C TRP A 135 -4.28 -13.71 4.44
N VAL A 136 -3.32 -14.12 5.25
CA VAL A 136 -2.09 -14.80 4.79
C VAL A 136 -1.96 -16.12 5.50
N THR A 137 -2.01 -17.24 4.77
CA THR A 137 -1.74 -18.57 5.32
C THR A 137 -0.31 -18.98 5.03
N ASP A 138 0.44 -19.31 6.07
CA ASP A 138 1.84 -19.71 5.98
C ASP A 138 2.02 -21.16 5.47
N PRO A 139 3.25 -21.59 5.12
CA PRO A 139 3.50 -22.95 4.62
C PRO A 139 3.17 -24.08 5.60
N ARG A 140 2.97 -23.79 6.90
CA ARG A 140 2.54 -24.76 7.91
C ARG A 140 1.01 -24.82 8.04
N GLY A 141 0.29 -23.99 7.27
CA GLY A 141 -1.17 -23.87 7.33
C GLY A 141 -1.68 -22.91 8.41
N GLU A 142 -0.80 -22.12 9.05
CA GLU A 142 -1.24 -21.13 10.05
C GLU A 142 -1.70 -19.85 9.35
N LYS A 143 -2.95 -19.45 9.59
CA LYS A 143 -3.56 -18.27 8.97
C LYS A 143 -3.38 -17.02 9.84
N CYS A 144 -2.73 -16.00 9.30
CA CYS A 144 -2.58 -14.66 9.86
C CYS A 144 -3.66 -13.71 9.31
N TYR A 145 -4.34 -12.98 10.20
CA TYR A 145 -5.41 -12.01 9.88
C TYR A 145 -5.64 -11.09 11.10
N TYR A 146 -6.57 -10.13 11.04
CA TYR A 146 -6.70 -9.10 12.09
C TYR A 146 -6.92 -9.63 13.52
N GLN A 147 -7.57 -10.79 13.71
CA GLN A 147 -7.74 -11.41 15.05
C GLN A 147 -6.57 -12.31 15.45
N HIS A 148 -5.75 -12.74 14.49
CA HIS A 148 -4.55 -13.56 14.70
C HIS A 148 -3.35 -12.93 14.00
N GLN A 149 -2.91 -11.79 14.53
CA GLN A 149 -1.93 -10.91 13.90
C GLN A 149 -0.49 -11.44 13.95
N ARG A 150 -0.24 -12.58 14.61
CA ARG A 150 1.10 -13.14 14.76
C ARG A 150 1.09 -14.62 14.49
N THR A 151 1.92 -15.07 13.55
CA THR A 151 2.13 -16.50 13.31
C THR A 151 3.32 -17.03 14.11
N ALA A 152 3.39 -18.33 14.33
CA ALA A 152 4.52 -18.96 15.00
C ALA A 152 5.84 -18.90 14.18
N ILE A 153 5.81 -18.64 12.87
CA ILE A 153 7.04 -18.32 12.09
C ILE A 153 7.45 -16.85 12.20
N GLY A 154 6.74 -16.04 12.99
CA GLY A 154 7.07 -14.63 13.17
C GLY A 154 6.46 -13.70 12.12
N GLY A 155 5.41 -14.16 11.42
CA GLY A 155 4.62 -13.29 10.55
C GLY A 155 3.83 -12.30 11.40
N TRP A 156 3.66 -11.08 10.90
CA TRP A 156 2.95 -10.01 11.59
C TRP A 156 1.98 -9.31 10.64
N MET A 157 0.73 -9.15 11.06
CA MET A 157 -0.30 -8.37 10.36
C MET A 157 -0.45 -6.99 11.00
N SER A 158 -0.64 -5.96 10.18
CA SER A 158 -1.01 -4.64 10.67
C SER A 158 -2.33 -4.65 11.45
N PRO A 159 -2.54 -3.68 12.35
CA PRO A 159 -3.86 -3.44 12.91
C PRO A 159 -4.89 -3.18 11.79
N ASP A 160 -6.13 -3.57 12.06
CA ASP A 160 -7.28 -3.32 11.20
C ASP A 160 -7.58 -1.81 11.11
N PHE A 161 -7.86 -1.34 9.89
CA PHE A 161 -8.17 0.06 9.58
C PHE A 161 -9.64 0.21 9.14
N THR A 162 -10.55 0.21 10.11
CA THR A 162 -12.00 0.28 9.86
C THR A 162 -12.53 1.63 9.35
N GLY A 163 -11.72 2.70 9.41
CA GLY A 163 -12.17 4.08 9.20
C GLY A 163 -11.71 4.77 7.90
N GLY A 164 -11.03 4.07 6.99
CA GLY A 164 -10.47 4.70 5.79
C GLY A 164 -9.84 3.72 4.81
N TYR A 165 -9.21 4.26 3.75
CA TYR A 165 -8.45 3.43 2.81
C TYR A 165 -7.34 2.71 3.54
N GLY A 166 -7.25 1.39 3.34
CA GLY A 166 -6.05 0.63 3.62
C GLY A 166 -4.78 1.32 3.07
N PRO A 167 -3.62 0.82 3.49
CA PRO A 167 -3.40 -0.60 3.26
C PRO A 167 -3.44 -1.45 4.52
N GLU A 168 -3.83 -2.71 4.31
CA GLU A 168 -3.44 -3.78 5.22
C GLU A 168 -2.12 -4.38 4.78
N GLU A 169 -1.30 -4.76 5.75
CA GLU A 169 0.01 -5.29 5.49
C GLU A 169 0.37 -6.48 6.37
N PHE A 170 0.99 -7.47 5.75
CA PHE A 170 1.61 -8.60 6.42
C PHE A 170 3.10 -8.60 6.14
N TRP A 171 3.94 -8.67 7.18
CA TRP A 171 5.39 -8.78 7.03
C TRP A 171 5.94 -10.01 7.75
N LEU A 172 7.01 -10.56 7.19
CA LEU A 172 7.74 -11.67 7.78
C LEU A 172 9.23 -11.45 7.55
N ARG A 173 9.96 -11.23 8.65
CA ARG A 173 11.38 -10.87 8.61
C ARG A 173 12.24 -11.99 8.02
N GLN A 174 11.96 -13.23 8.40
CA GLN A 174 12.64 -14.43 7.91
C GLN A 174 11.59 -15.36 7.31
N ALA A 175 11.51 -15.40 5.99
CA ALA A 175 10.48 -16.18 5.32
C ALA A 175 10.86 -17.67 5.31
N MET A 176 9.88 -18.51 5.61
CA MET A 176 10.02 -19.96 5.46
C MET A 176 9.82 -20.30 3.99
N ALA A 177 10.72 -21.09 3.41
CA ALA A 177 10.52 -21.61 2.07
C ALA A 177 9.20 -22.42 2.00
N GLY A 178 8.40 -22.16 0.98
CA GLY A 178 7.10 -22.81 0.82
C GLY A 178 6.03 -21.91 0.21
N ARG A 179 4.80 -22.42 0.19
CA ARG A 179 3.66 -21.72 -0.41
C ARG A 179 2.94 -20.89 0.62
N TYR A 180 2.79 -19.61 0.33
CA TYR A 180 1.95 -18.69 1.06
C TYR A 180 0.66 -18.46 0.28
N ARG A 181 -0.48 -18.69 0.91
CA ARG A 181 -1.80 -18.43 0.30
C ARG A 181 -2.30 -17.07 0.76
N ILE A 182 -2.62 -16.19 -0.19
CA ILE A 182 -3.15 -14.86 0.11
C ILE A 182 -4.62 -14.82 -0.26
N GLN A 183 -5.44 -14.42 0.69
CA GLN A 183 -6.87 -14.29 0.52
C GLN A 183 -7.32 -12.92 1.00
N VAL A 184 -8.47 -12.50 0.51
CA VAL A 184 -9.07 -11.22 0.88
C VAL A 184 -10.50 -11.47 1.31
N SER A 185 -10.84 -11.12 2.55
CA SER A 185 -12.22 -11.16 3.01
C SER A 185 -12.85 -9.79 2.80
N TYR A 186 -13.92 -9.76 2.01
CA TYR A 186 -14.67 -8.54 1.71
C TYR A 186 -15.99 -8.57 2.47
N TYR A 187 -16.18 -7.64 3.41
CA TYR A 187 -17.36 -7.61 4.26
C TYR A 187 -18.58 -6.93 3.62
N GLY A 188 -18.44 -6.40 2.39
CA GLY A 188 -19.51 -5.67 1.72
C GLY A 188 -19.71 -4.28 2.33
N SER A 189 -20.13 -3.33 1.51
CA SER A 189 -20.69 -2.07 2.02
C SER A 189 -22.14 -1.96 1.58
N ASN A 190 -23.02 -1.57 2.50
CA ASN A 190 -24.46 -1.32 2.24
C ASN A 190 -24.72 -0.14 1.31
N ARG A 191 -23.69 0.40 0.66
CA ARG A 191 -23.78 1.49 -0.31
C ARG A 191 -23.33 0.94 -1.64
N ALA A 192 -24.29 0.79 -2.57
CA ALA A 192 -23.96 0.69 -3.98
C ALA A 192 -23.01 1.84 -4.30
N SER A 193 -21.74 1.52 -4.51
CA SER A 193 -20.72 2.51 -4.80
C SER A 193 -21.18 3.32 -6.01
N LEU A 194 -21.39 4.63 -5.81
CA LEU A 194 -21.69 5.58 -6.88
C LEU A 194 -20.57 5.63 -7.94
N THR A 195 -19.37 5.10 -7.62
CA THR A 195 -18.16 5.19 -8.43
C THR A 195 -17.83 3.96 -9.28
N GLY A 196 -18.74 2.98 -9.36
CA GLY A 196 -18.56 1.80 -10.20
C GLY A 196 -17.81 0.65 -9.49
N PRO A 197 -17.20 -0.28 -10.24
CA PRO A 197 -16.65 -1.49 -9.65
C PRO A 197 -15.43 -1.21 -8.76
N VAL A 198 -15.42 -1.82 -7.57
CA VAL A 198 -14.30 -1.79 -6.63
C VAL A 198 -13.22 -2.75 -7.11
N TYR A 199 -11.96 -2.34 -7.00
CA TYR A 199 -10.85 -3.21 -7.26
C TYR A 199 -9.87 -3.22 -6.11
N VAL A 200 -9.33 -4.41 -5.91
CA VAL A 200 -8.31 -4.68 -4.92
C VAL A 200 -7.02 -5.03 -5.63
N GLN A 201 -5.92 -4.52 -5.11
CA GLN A 201 -4.58 -4.86 -5.54
C GLN A 201 -3.84 -5.48 -4.36
N ALA A 202 -3.45 -6.74 -4.52
CA ALA A 202 -2.51 -7.40 -3.63
C ALA A 202 -1.11 -7.32 -4.25
N ARG A 203 -0.14 -6.87 -3.47
CA ARG A 203 1.28 -6.85 -3.84
C ARG A 203 2.04 -7.79 -2.93
N LEU A 204 2.66 -8.81 -3.51
CA LEU A 204 3.67 -9.61 -2.85
C LEU A 204 5.04 -9.01 -3.15
N ILE A 205 5.80 -8.74 -2.11
CA ILE A 205 7.13 -8.18 -2.19
C ILE A 205 8.09 -9.13 -1.44
N THR A 206 9.09 -9.62 -2.15
CA THR A 206 10.17 -10.46 -1.59
C THR A 206 11.45 -9.65 -1.48
N ASP A 207 12.30 -9.92 -0.49
CA ASP A 207 13.51 -9.16 -0.13
C ASP A 207 13.27 -7.65 0.07
N PHE A 208 12.11 -7.28 0.65
CA PHE A 208 11.69 -5.88 0.76
C PHE A 208 12.79 -5.02 1.39
N GLY A 209 13.08 -3.87 0.77
CA GLY A 209 14.13 -2.95 1.19
C GLY A 209 15.55 -3.33 0.76
N GLN A 210 15.75 -4.49 0.13
CA GLN A 210 17.05 -4.92 -0.39
C GLN A 210 17.15 -4.67 -1.89
N LYS A 211 18.35 -4.58 -2.45
CA LYS A 211 18.56 -4.41 -3.91
C LYS A 211 17.97 -5.56 -4.75
N THR A 212 17.80 -6.74 -4.15
CA THR A 212 17.21 -7.92 -4.79
C THR A 212 15.68 -7.92 -4.78
N GLN A 213 14.99 -6.97 -4.12
CA GLN A 213 13.54 -7.08 -3.96
C GLN A 213 12.81 -7.20 -5.29
N ARG A 214 11.86 -8.14 -5.29
CA ARG A 214 10.97 -8.44 -6.41
C ARG A 214 9.55 -8.20 -5.97
N GLU A 215 8.74 -7.68 -6.88
CA GLU A 215 7.34 -7.42 -6.65
C GLU A 215 6.50 -8.21 -7.66
N LYS A 216 5.46 -8.87 -7.17
CA LYS A 216 4.39 -9.45 -7.96
C LYS A 216 3.10 -8.82 -7.50
N SER A 217 2.28 -8.33 -8.43
CA SER A 217 1.00 -7.72 -8.09
C SER A 217 -0.13 -8.40 -8.83
N ILE A 218 -1.26 -8.58 -8.15
CA ILE A 218 -2.50 -9.06 -8.73
C ILE A 218 -3.57 -8.01 -8.44
N THR A 219 -4.29 -7.61 -9.47
CA THR A 219 -5.43 -6.68 -9.36
C THR A 219 -6.69 -7.44 -9.71
N LEU A 220 -7.65 -7.47 -8.79
CA LEU A 220 -8.93 -8.15 -8.96
C LEU A 220 -10.06 -7.14 -8.86
N ARG A 221 -11.09 -7.36 -9.67
CA ARG A 221 -12.36 -6.65 -9.57
C ARG A 221 -13.23 -7.41 -8.57
N LEU A 222 -13.77 -6.70 -7.59
CA LEU A 222 -14.76 -7.27 -6.67
C LEU A 222 -16.14 -7.22 -7.32
N SER A 223 -16.88 -8.31 -7.22
CA SER A 223 -18.27 -8.41 -7.66
C SER A 223 -19.05 -9.35 -6.75
N GLY A 224 -20.19 -8.90 -6.22
CA GLY A 224 -21.08 -9.70 -5.38
C GLY A 224 -20.98 -9.40 -3.88
N GLU A 225 -21.95 -9.92 -3.12
CA GLU A 225 -21.93 -9.93 -1.65
C GLU A 225 -21.28 -11.24 -1.18
N GLN A 226 -20.18 -11.11 -0.44
CA GLN A 226 -19.44 -12.13 0.31
C GLN A 226 -19.07 -13.41 -0.45
N ASP A 227 -17.80 -13.50 -0.84
CA ASP A 227 -17.03 -14.74 -0.75
C ASP A 227 -15.56 -14.35 -0.59
N VAL A 228 -14.88 -14.93 0.39
CA VAL A 228 -13.44 -14.75 0.57
C VAL A 228 -12.75 -14.99 -0.77
N LEU A 229 -12.08 -13.98 -1.29
CA LEU A 229 -11.44 -14.03 -2.59
C LEU A 229 -10.06 -14.64 -2.44
N ASP A 230 -9.83 -15.77 -3.09
CA ASP A 230 -8.49 -16.33 -3.22
C ASP A 230 -7.70 -15.54 -4.26
N ILE A 231 -6.68 -14.82 -3.82
CA ILE A 231 -5.80 -14.06 -4.70
C ILE A 231 -4.79 -14.98 -5.37
N GLY A 232 -4.41 -16.06 -4.68
CA GLY A 232 -3.50 -17.08 -5.18
C GLY A 232 -2.47 -17.54 -4.15
N GLU A 233 -1.65 -18.48 -4.62
CA GLU A 233 -0.49 -19.00 -3.89
C GLU A 233 0.79 -18.41 -4.46
N TRP A 234 1.72 -18.05 -3.59
CA TRP A 234 3.06 -17.66 -3.96
C TRP A 234 4.09 -18.57 -3.31
N LEU A 235 4.97 -19.10 -4.15
CA LEU A 235 6.15 -19.82 -3.71
C LEU A 235 7.23 -18.81 -3.30
N VAL A 236 7.71 -18.97 -2.07
CA VAL A 236 8.95 -18.36 -1.59
C VAL A 236 10.00 -19.48 -1.56
N ASP A 237 11.12 -19.25 -2.25
CA ASP A 237 12.22 -20.21 -2.41
C ASP A 237 13.23 -20.11 -1.26
#